data_AF-A0A5D4GM93-F1
#
_entry.id   AF-A0A5D4GM93-F1
#
_cell.length_a   1.000
_cell.length_b   1.000
_cell.length_c   1.000
_cell.angle_alpha   90.00
_cell.angle_beta   90.00
_cell.angle_gamma   90.00
#
_symmetry.space_group_name_H-M   'P 1'
#
loop_
_entity.id
_entity.type
_entity.pdbx_description
1 polymer ?
#
loop_
_entity_poly.entity_id
_entity_poly.type
_entity_poly.pdbx_seq_one_letter_code
_entity_poly.pdbx_strand_id
1 'polypeptide(L)' 'MLHTLYPNLGVTPLDTDRAVLRAAVRFLSPEVRADPCRRLLRRIFYCAMLRRHAEIQRGFMRTRH' A
#
# COMPACT_ATOMS: atom_id res chain seq x y z
N MET A 1 0.47 -4.96 -12.07
CA MET A 1 -0.08 -6.09 -11.28
C MET A 1 -0.12 -5.82 -9.78
N LEU A 2 0.92 -5.28 -9.12
CA LEU A 2 0.88 -5.09 -7.66
C LEU A 2 -0.27 -4.20 -7.15
N HIS A 3 -0.73 -3.22 -7.93
CA HIS A 3 -1.79 -2.28 -7.56
C HIS A 3 -3.15 -2.95 -7.31
N THR A 4 -3.37 -4.17 -7.83
CA THR A 4 -4.62 -4.94 -7.62
C THR A 4 -4.71 -5.51 -6.20
N LEU A 5 -3.60 -5.53 -5.44
CA LEU A 5 -3.57 -5.99 -4.05
C LEU A 5 -4.00 -4.90 -3.07
N TYR A 6 -4.06 -3.64 -3.52
CA TYR A 6 -4.40 -2.51 -2.66
C TYR A 6 -5.76 -2.67 -1.93
N PRO A 7 -6.85 -3.12 -2.58
CA PRO A 7 -8.13 -3.34 -1.90
C PRO A 7 -8.06 -4.33 -0.73
N ASN A 8 -7.10 -5.27 -0.76
CA ASN A 8 -6.94 -6.28 0.28
C ASN A 8 -6.25 -5.76 1.55
N LEU A 9 -5.74 -4.53 1.53
CA LEU A 9 -5.10 -3.90 2.69
C LEU A 9 -6.10 -3.46 3.77
N GLY A 10 -7.39 -3.35 3.42
CA GLY A 10 -8.43 -2.86 4.34
C GLY A 10 -8.26 -1.40 4.74
N VAL A 11 -7.65 -0.58 3.89
CA VAL A 11 -7.43 0.86 4.11
C VAL A 11 -8.44 1.69 3.33
N THR A 12 -8.83 2.81 3.93
CA THR A 12 -9.78 3.77 3.37
C THR A 12 -9.05 4.93 2.69
N PRO A 13 -9.70 5.69 1.80
CA PRO A 13 -9.11 6.90 1.23
C PRO A 13 -8.78 7.99 2.27
N LEU A 14 -9.37 7.95 3.47
CA LEU A 14 -9.08 8.93 4.52
C LEU A 14 -7.85 8.58 5.35
N ASP A 15 -7.33 7.36 5.21
CA ASP A 15 -6.14 6.93 5.92
C ASP A 15 -4.90 7.70 5.47
N THR A 16 -3.90 7.72 6.34
CA THR A 16 -2.60 8.34 6.01
C THR A 16 -1.70 7.34 5.28
N ASP A 17 -0.73 7.85 4.53
CA ASP A 17 0.34 7.03 3.92
C ASP A 17 1.01 6.07 4.91
N ARG A 18 1.16 6.50 6.18
CA ARG A 18 1.74 5.66 7.24
C ARG A 18 0.85 4.48 7.61
N ALA A 19 -0.47 4.67 7.61
CA ALA A 19 -1.42 3.58 7.84
C ALA A 19 -1.38 2.56 6.69
N VAL A 20 -1.30 3.05 5.44
CA VAL A 20 -1.12 2.22 4.24
C VAL A 20 0.16 1.40 4.31
N LEU A 21 1.29 2.01 4.68
CA LEU A 21 2.54 1.29 4.86
C LEU A 21 2.45 0.23 5.95
N ARG A 22 1.82 0.53 7.09
CA ARG A 22 1.62 -0.46 8.16
C ARG A 22 0.76 -1.64 7.70
N ALA A 23 -0.32 -1.37 6.97
CA ALA A 23 -1.16 -2.41 6.38
C ALA A 23 -0.37 -3.25 5.38
N ALA A 24 0.42 -2.63 4.51
CA ALA A 24 1.23 -3.32 3.50
C ALA A 24 2.33 -4.18 4.13
N VAL A 25 2.96 -3.71 5.21
CA VAL A 25 3.90 -4.49 5.99
C VAL A 25 3.19 -5.69 6.63
N ARG A 26 2.01 -5.50 7.21
CA ARG A 26 1.23 -6.59 7.83
C ARG A 26 0.70 -7.61 6.82
N PHE A 27 0.45 -7.19 5.59
CA PHE A 27 -0.01 -8.06 4.50
C PHE A 27 1.06 -9.08 4.08
N LEU A 28 2.35 -8.75 4.22
CA LEU A 28 3.44 -9.68 3.93
C LEU A 28 3.68 -10.63 5.10
N SER A 29 3.89 -11.91 4.79
CA SER A 29 4.26 -12.91 5.79
C SER A 29 5.56 -12.51 6.51
N PRO A 30 5.74 -12.87 7.79
CA PRO A 30 6.97 -12.58 8.53
C PRO A 30 8.24 -13.04 7.81
N GLU A 31 8.20 -14.20 7.16
CA GLU A 31 9.32 -14.77 6.39
C GLU A 31 9.74 -13.86 5.23
N VAL A 32 8.78 -13.37 4.44
CA VAL A 32 9.04 -12.45 3.33
C VAL A 32 9.58 -11.10 3.81
N ARG A 33 9.20 -10.68 5.04
CA ARG A 33 9.73 -9.46 5.67
C ARG A 33 11.17 -9.63 6.16
N ALA A 34 11.49 -10.79 6.73
CA ALA A 34 12.81 -11.08 7.26
C ALA A 34 13.86 -11.33 6.16
N ASP A 35 13.45 -11.84 4.99
CA ASP A 35 14.35 -12.15 3.88
C ASP A 35 15.10 -10.89 3.36
N PRO A 36 16.43 -10.79 3.51
CA PRO A 36 17.19 -9.63 3.04
C PRO A 36 17.23 -9.53 1.50
N CYS A 37 17.19 -10.64 0.78
CA CYS A 37 17.22 -10.69 -0.69
C CYS A 37 15.95 -10.09 -1.30
N ARG A 38 14.83 -10.09 -0.56
CA ARG A 38 13.56 -9.51 -1.00
C ARG A 38 13.40 -8.02 -0.69
N ARG A 39 14.43 -7.35 -0.15
CA ARG A 39 14.36 -5.94 0.23
C ARG A 39 13.90 -5.03 -0.92
N LEU A 40 14.43 -5.25 -2.12
CA LEU A 40 14.03 -4.47 -3.30
C LEU A 40 12.57 -4.72 -3.67
N LEU A 41 12.13 -5.98 -3.69
CA LEU A 41 10.74 -6.35 -3.99
C LEU A 41 9.76 -5.74 -2.98
N ARG A 42 10.09 -5.75 -1.69
CA ARG A 42 9.29 -5.08 -0.65
C ARG A 42 9.17 -3.59 -0.89
N ARG A 43 10.28 -2.92 -1.25
CA ARG A 43 10.27 -1.49 -1.56
C ARG A 43 9.36 -1.18 -2.75
N ILE A 44 9.46 -1.97 -3.83
CA ILE A 44 8.60 -1.83 -5.01
C ILE A 44 7.12 -2.01 -4.63
N PHE A 45 6.82 -3.03 -3.82
CA PHE A 45 5.47 -3.29 -3.31
C PHE A 45 4.92 -2.11 -2.49
N TYR A 46 5.67 -1.61 -1.51
CA TYR A 46 5.25 -0.48 -0.68
C TYR A 46 5.02 0.80 -1.51
N CYS A 47 5.94 1.10 -2.44
CA CYS A 47 5.77 2.24 -3.34
C CYS A 47 4.53 2.08 -4.25
N ALA A 48 4.23 0.88 -4.73
CA ALA A 48 3.03 0.62 -5.51
C ALA A 48 1.74 0.85 -4.69
N MET A 49 1.73 0.44 -3.42
CA MET A 49 0.57 0.64 -2.53
C MET A 49 0.33 2.13 -2.26
N LEU A 50 1.40 2.88 -1.97
CA LEU A 50 1.31 4.33 -1.78
C LEU A 50 0.85 5.06 -3.04
N ARG A 51 1.37 4.69 -4.22
CA ARG A 51 0.93 5.29 -5.48
C ARG A 51 -0.56 5.05 -5.70
N ARG A 52 -1.03 3.82 -5.49
CA ARG A 52 -2.45 3.49 -5.65
C ARG A 52 -3.33 4.22 -4.64
N HIS A 53 -2.86 4.37 -3.40
CA HIS A 53 -3.54 5.17 -2.38
C HIS A 53 -3.70 6.62 -2.81
N ALA A 54 -2.61 7.26 -3.27
CA ALA A 54 -2.62 8.64 -3.71
C ALA A 54 -3.56 8.88 -4.91
N GLU A 55 -3.63 7.93 -5.86
CA GLU A 55 -4.60 7.96 -6.96
C GLU A 55 -6.05 7.95 -6.44
N ILE A 56 -6.35 7.05 -5.51
CA ILE A 56 -7.69 6.90 -4.93
C ILE A 56 -8.05 8.13 -4.07
N GLN A 57 -7.11 8.64 -3.28
CA GLN A 57 -7.29 9.85 -2.48
C GLN A 57 -7.61 11.06 -3.35
N ARG A 58 -6.85 11.26 -4.44
CA ARG A 58 -7.12 12.34 -5.39
C ARG A 58 -8.49 12.22 -6.02
N GLY A 59 -8.89 11.01 -6.43
CA GLY A 59 -10.24 10.75 -6.95
C GLY A 59 -11.31 11.06 -5.92
N PHE A 60 -11.14 10.58 -4.69
CA PHE A 60 -12.08 10.77 -3.58
C PHE A 60 -12.24 12.24 -3.19
N MET A 61 -11.14 13.01 -3.12
CA MET A 61 -11.19 14.44 -2.83
C MET A 61 -11.93 15.23 -3.93
N ARG A 62 -11.76 14.83 -5.21
CA ARG A 62 -12.47 15.47 -6.32
C ARG A 62 -13.98 15.23 -6.30
N THR A 63 -14.42 14.04 -5.89
CA THR A 63 -15.85 13.68 -5.80
C THR A 63 -16.58 14.28 -4.59
N ARG A 64 -15.83 14.86 -3.64
CA ARG A 64 -16.39 15.44 -2.40
C ARG A 64 -16.61 16.96 -2.50
N HIS A 65 -16.19 17.57 -3.62
CA HIS A 65 -16.52 18.93 -4.02
C HIS A 65 -17.80 18.93 -4.86
#